data_AF-A0A0Z8GNH4-F1
#
_entry.id   AF-A0A0Z8GNH4-F1
#
_cell.length_a   1.000
_cell.length_b   1.000
_cell.length_c   1.000
_cell.angle_alpha   90.00
_cell.angle_beta   90.00
_cell.angle_gamma   90.00
#
_symmetry.space_group_name_H-M   'P 1'
#
loop_
_entity.id
_entity.type
_entity.pdbx_description
1 polymer ?
#
loop_
_entity_poly.entity_id
_entity_poly.type
_entity_poly.pdbx_seq_one_letter_code
_entity_poly.pdbx_strand_id
1 'polypeptide(L)'
;MKKVWKIVAAVIATLAVLGFIAYKMTFGWSAPELVAQTPQVNEWYRLSPEGVVDSQGNQAHGLLRIGKEKNKVMVYFFGGGVSINEETASGGTRYFATTTGHQDYVATWGIGSSQEDNPFKDWTMIVLPYGTGDFHAGTQSFSYVDDNGKEQVVHHQGYSNLMSILAVVKSHIGNPDTLLVTGFSAGGFATSLLADDVISHFPTAKNVTVAVDSSFLRHDNWKSIAENVWKTPTSISDRLHSDNLVLDSLVALHEKRGDKVKILFDISYRDGILQQYQAYIDQGQLTDATEESSDHFQKELKKMIQELQSKIDGVGIFVWNYGQDEKTTATQHTTINFSTFFTPMSQDKSVAEWLDDAVNGEVKSYGLELLD
;
A
#
# COMPACT_ATOMS: atom_id res chain seq x y z
N MET A 1 -17.57 7.76 -52.34
CA MET A 1 -16.98 6.63 -51.59
C MET A 1 -15.52 6.86 -51.18
N LYS A 2 -14.55 7.04 -52.10
CA LYS A 2 -13.12 7.25 -51.74
C LYS A 2 -12.82 8.45 -50.82
N LYS A 3 -13.53 9.59 -50.99
CA LYS A 3 -13.36 10.78 -50.11
C LYS A 3 -13.90 10.55 -48.69
N VAL A 4 -15.03 9.86 -48.55
CA VAL A 4 -15.62 9.51 -47.25
C VAL A 4 -14.71 8.55 -46.49
N TRP A 5 -14.15 7.56 -47.17
CA TRP A 5 -13.16 6.64 -46.59
C TRP A 5 -11.88 7.33 -46.10
N LYS A 6 -11.39 8.34 -46.82
CA LYS A 6 -10.25 9.15 -46.36
C LYS A 6 -10.56 9.97 -45.11
N ILE A 7 -11.77 10.52 -45.01
CA ILE A 7 -12.22 11.28 -43.84
C ILE A 7 -12.37 10.34 -42.63
N VAL A 8 -13.01 9.19 -42.80
CA VAL A 8 -13.16 8.18 -41.74
C VAL A 8 -11.80 7.66 -41.27
N ALA A 9 -10.88 7.34 -42.18
CA ALA A 9 -9.54 6.92 -41.82
C ALA A 9 -8.75 8.00 -41.06
N ALA A 10 -8.88 9.28 -41.46
CA ALA A 10 -8.26 10.40 -40.76
C ALA A 10 -8.81 10.59 -39.34
N VAL A 11 -10.13 10.44 -39.15
CA VAL A 11 -10.77 10.51 -37.83
C VAL A 11 -10.29 9.37 -36.93
N ILE A 12 -10.25 8.13 -37.43
CA ILE A 12 -9.76 6.97 -36.66
C ILE A 12 -8.29 7.16 -36.28
N ALA A 13 -7.44 7.59 -37.20
CA ALA A 13 -6.04 7.87 -36.92
C ALA A 13 -5.88 8.96 -35.85
N THR A 14 -6.71 10.01 -35.89
CA THR A 14 -6.69 11.08 -34.90
C THR A 14 -7.11 10.59 -33.52
N LEU A 15 -8.18 9.79 -33.42
CA LEU A 15 -8.62 9.19 -32.15
C LEU A 15 -7.60 8.21 -31.59
N ALA A 16 -6.92 7.43 -32.45
CA ALA A 16 -5.84 6.53 -32.04
C ALA A 16 -4.63 7.32 -31.51
N VAL A 17 -4.27 8.44 -32.16
CA VAL A 17 -3.20 9.33 -31.68
C VAL A 17 -3.59 9.98 -30.35
N LEU A 18 -4.81 10.50 -30.21
CA LEU A 18 -5.29 11.06 -28.94
C LEU A 18 -5.35 10.00 -27.83
N GLY A 19 -5.80 8.79 -28.13
CA GLY A 19 -5.80 7.66 -27.20
C GLY A 19 -4.38 7.24 -26.80
N PHE A 20 -3.45 7.22 -27.74
CA PHE A 20 -2.04 6.93 -27.46
C PHE A 20 -1.38 8.03 -26.61
N ILE A 21 -1.67 9.30 -26.89
CA ILE A 21 -1.23 10.44 -26.09
C ILE A 21 -1.81 10.35 -24.67
N ALA A 22 -3.11 10.10 -24.53
CA ALA A 22 -3.77 9.93 -23.24
C ALA A 22 -3.18 8.74 -22.46
N TYR A 23 -2.94 7.60 -23.12
CA TYR A 23 -2.24 6.47 -22.52
C TYR A 23 -0.83 6.86 -22.04
N LYS A 24 -0.03 7.53 -22.88
CA LYS A 24 1.33 7.98 -22.53
C LYS A 24 1.36 9.04 -21.43
N MET A 25 0.32 9.86 -21.30
CA MET A 25 0.17 10.84 -20.22
C MET A 25 -0.40 10.22 -18.92
N THR A 26 -0.86 8.97 -18.97
CA THR A 26 -1.43 8.25 -17.82
C THR A 26 -0.62 6.99 -17.53
N PHE A 27 -1.13 5.80 -17.85
CA PHE A 27 -0.52 4.50 -17.56
C PHE A 27 0.83 4.23 -18.25
N GLY A 28 1.12 4.98 -19.31
CA GLY A 28 2.39 4.97 -20.02
C GLY A 28 3.38 6.02 -19.53
N TRP A 29 3.01 6.86 -18.56
CA TRP A 29 3.92 7.83 -17.94
C TRP A 29 4.88 7.13 -17.00
N SER A 30 6.07 7.70 -16.85
CA SER A 30 7.13 7.21 -15.98
C SER A 30 7.92 8.41 -15.51
N ALA A 31 8.22 8.45 -14.21
CA ALA A 31 9.06 9.49 -13.68
C ALA A 31 10.48 9.37 -14.28
N PRO A 32 11.17 10.48 -14.55
CA PRO A 32 12.57 10.44 -14.95
C PRO A 32 13.44 9.89 -13.82
N GLU A 33 14.55 9.23 -14.16
CA GLU A 33 15.55 8.85 -13.16
C GLU A 33 16.17 10.09 -12.52
N LEU A 34 16.41 10.08 -11.21
CA LEU A 34 17.11 11.16 -10.54
C LEU A 34 18.61 11.10 -10.90
N VAL A 35 19.01 11.81 -11.96
CA VAL A 35 20.41 11.94 -12.38
C VAL A 35 21.09 13.19 -11.79
N ALA A 36 20.30 14.15 -11.32
CA ALA A 36 20.79 15.42 -10.78
C ALA A 36 21.13 15.33 -9.27
N GLN A 37 22.12 16.12 -8.83
CA GLN A 37 22.49 16.19 -7.40
C GLN A 37 21.38 16.80 -6.51
N THR A 38 20.44 17.56 -7.08
CA THR A 38 19.35 18.19 -6.31
C THR A 38 18.01 18.05 -7.06
N PRO A 39 17.03 17.35 -6.49
CA PRO A 39 15.70 17.23 -7.10
C PRO A 39 14.96 18.58 -7.11
N GLN A 40 14.17 18.82 -8.16
CA GLN A 40 13.29 19.98 -8.22
C GLN A 40 12.07 19.77 -7.32
N VAL A 41 11.56 20.87 -6.75
CA VAL A 41 10.35 20.85 -5.94
C VAL A 41 9.16 20.49 -6.82
N ASN A 42 8.29 19.60 -6.33
CA ASN A 42 7.08 19.10 -6.95
C ASN A 42 7.27 18.27 -8.23
N GLU A 43 8.50 17.94 -8.61
CA GLU A 43 8.78 16.97 -9.66
C GLU A 43 8.96 15.57 -9.08
N TRP A 44 8.47 14.57 -9.80
CA TRP A 44 8.63 13.15 -9.46
C TRP A 44 9.90 12.60 -10.09
N TYR A 45 10.63 11.77 -9.35
CA TYR A 45 11.81 11.08 -9.83
C TYR A 45 11.81 9.61 -9.42
N ARG A 46 12.38 8.75 -10.27
CA ARG A 46 12.77 7.38 -9.89
C ARG A 46 14.08 7.40 -9.14
N LEU A 47 14.18 6.48 -8.19
CA LEU A 47 15.40 6.12 -7.47
C LEU A 47 15.66 4.63 -7.70
N SER A 48 16.63 4.31 -8.55
CA SER A 48 16.96 2.95 -8.95
C SER A 48 18.34 2.49 -8.41
N PRO A 49 18.56 2.39 -7.08
CA PRO A 49 19.83 1.90 -6.57
C PRO A 49 20.09 0.45 -7.00
N GLU A 50 21.38 0.10 -7.08
CA GLU A 50 21.81 -1.27 -7.37
C GLU A 50 21.25 -2.25 -6.34
N GLY A 51 20.77 -3.41 -6.81
CA GLY A 51 20.23 -4.47 -5.96
C GLY A 51 18.73 -4.34 -5.63
N VAL A 52 18.09 -3.23 -5.99
CA VAL A 52 16.63 -3.09 -5.87
C VAL A 52 15.94 -3.83 -7.02
N VAL A 53 15.16 -4.86 -6.69
CA VAL A 53 14.54 -5.76 -7.69
C VAL A 53 13.09 -6.09 -7.40
N ASP A 54 12.32 -6.40 -8.45
CA ASP A 54 10.99 -7.02 -8.33
C ASP A 54 11.09 -8.53 -8.12
N SER A 55 9.95 -9.23 -8.00
CA SER A 55 9.91 -10.67 -7.74
C SER A 55 10.49 -11.51 -8.87
N GLN A 56 10.64 -10.96 -10.07
CA GLN A 56 11.25 -11.62 -11.22
C GLN A 56 12.76 -11.34 -11.31
N GLY A 57 13.31 -10.51 -10.41
CA GLY A 57 14.72 -10.13 -10.39
C GLY A 57 15.05 -9.00 -11.36
N ASN A 58 14.04 -8.36 -11.96
CA ASN A 58 14.27 -7.18 -12.79
C ASN A 58 14.56 -5.97 -11.91
N GLN A 59 15.34 -5.01 -12.41
CA GLN A 59 15.58 -3.74 -11.72
C GLN A 59 14.26 -3.04 -11.40
N ALA A 60 14.07 -2.74 -10.11
CA ALA A 60 12.97 -1.93 -9.61
C ALA A 60 13.51 -0.61 -9.04
N HIS A 61 12.60 0.24 -8.57
CA HIS A 61 12.90 1.59 -8.12
C HIS A 61 11.91 2.08 -7.06
N GLY A 62 12.37 3.00 -6.22
CA GLY A 62 11.50 3.88 -5.43
C GLY A 62 11.14 5.14 -6.22
N LEU A 63 10.21 5.94 -5.70
CA LEU A 63 9.93 7.28 -6.23
C LEU A 63 10.15 8.34 -5.16
N LEU A 64 10.63 9.50 -5.59
CA LEU A 64 10.84 10.66 -4.74
C LEU A 64 10.21 11.89 -5.38
N ARG A 65 9.45 12.62 -4.58
CA ARG A 65 8.99 13.98 -4.89
C ARG A 65 9.31 14.89 -3.72
N ILE A 66 10.08 15.95 -3.97
CA ILE A 66 10.38 16.96 -2.94
C ILE A 66 9.22 17.93 -2.83
N GLY A 67 8.63 18.03 -1.65
CA GLY A 67 7.55 18.98 -1.37
C GLY A 67 8.04 20.40 -1.11
N LYS A 68 7.11 21.36 -1.05
CA LYS A 68 7.40 22.72 -0.57
C LYS A 68 7.65 22.73 0.94
N GLU A 69 6.95 21.87 1.69
CA GLU A 69 7.10 21.70 3.15
C GLU A 69 8.15 20.64 3.46
N LYS A 70 9.43 20.99 3.29
CA LYS A 70 10.55 20.03 3.37
C LYS A 70 10.74 19.36 4.74
N ASN A 71 10.13 19.89 5.80
CA ASN A 71 10.14 19.30 7.15
C ASN A 71 9.08 18.21 7.35
N LYS A 72 8.16 18.03 6.39
CA LYS A 72 7.14 16.99 6.41
C LYS A 72 7.40 15.95 5.33
N VAL A 73 7.48 14.69 5.74
CA VAL A 73 7.79 13.55 4.87
C VAL A 73 6.70 12.50 5.00
N MET A 74 6.31 11.93 3.86
CA MET A 74 5.46 10.75 3.76
C MET A 74 6.28 9.60 3.19
N VAL A 75 6.24 8.44 3.85
CA VAL A 75 6.69 7.17 3.28
C VAL A 75 5.43 6.38 2.93
N TYR A 76 5.27 6.07 1.64
CA TYR A 76 4.04 5.55 1.06
C TYR A 76 4.27 4.21 0.36
N PHE A 77 3.69 3.14 0.89
CA PHE A 77 3.81 1.78 0.35
C PHE A 77 2.65 1.43 -0.57
N PHE A 78 2.96 0.94 -1.77
CA PHE A 78 1.95 0.41 -2.67
C PHE A 78 1.58 -1.02 -2.33
N GLY A 79 0.37 -1.40 -2.73
CA GLY A 79 -0.11 -2.76 -2.62
C GLY A 79 -0.22 -3.50 -3.95
N GLY A 80 -0.70 -4.75 -3.88
CA GLY A 80 -0.81 -5.66 -5.02
C GLY A 80 -0.69 -7.12 -4.61
N GLY A 81 -1.50 -7.59 -3.66
CA GLY A 81 -1.55 -9.01 -3.27
C GLY A 81 -0.32 -9.54 -2.53
N VAL A 82 -0.22 -10.86 -2.39
CA VAL A 82 0.86 -11.51 -1.63
C VAL A 82 1.16 -12.92 -2.14
N SER A 83 2.35 -13.41 -1.86
CA SER A 83 2.81 -14.78 -2.08
C SER A 83 3.21 -15.38 -0.74
N ILE A 84 2.43 -16.34 -0.24
CA ILE A 84 2.57 -16.91 1.10
C ILE A 84 3.09 -18.35 1.11
N ASN A 85 3.23 -18.98 -0.04
CA ASN A 85 3.70 -20.35 -0.21
C ASN A 85 4.13 -20.62 -1.67
N GLU A 86 4.58 -21.84 -1.97
CA GLU A 86 4.99 -22.29 -3.31
C GLU A 86 3.88 -22.15 -4.36
N GLU A 87 2.63 -22.46 -4.02
CA GLU A 87 1.50 -22.32 -4.96
C GLU A 87 1.31 -20.86 -5.41
N THR A 88 1.28 -19.93 -4.44
CA THR A 88 1.10 -18.51 -4.74
C THR A 88 2.32 -17.91 -5.45
N ALA A 89 3.54 -18.39 -5.14
CA ALA A 89 4.76 -18.01 -5.84
C ALA A 89 4.70 -18.44 -7.31
N SER A 90 4.32 -19.70 -7.56
CA SER A 90 4.15 -20.25 -8.91
C SER A 90 3.03 -19.57 -9.69
N GLY A 91 1.91 -19.24 -9.03
CA GLY A 91 0.78 -18.57 -9.66
C GLY A 91 1.02 -17.11 -10.05
N GLY A 92 2.09 -16.48 -9.57
CA GLY A 92 2.54 -15.16 -9.99
C GLY A 92 1.45 -14.10 -9.96
N THR A 93 1.16 -13.49 -11.12
CA THR A 93 0.19 -12.38 -11.27
C THR A 93 -1.24 -12.72 -10.87
N ARG A 94 -1.57 -14.01 -10.67
CA ARG A 94 -2.85 -14.42 -10.09
C ARG A 94 -3.00 -14.01 -8.63
N TYR A 95 -1.90 -13.98 -7.88
CA TYR A 95 -1.92 -13.76 -6.42
C TYR A 95 -1.29 -12.42 -6.02
N PHE A 96 -0.34 -11.89 -6.80
CA PHE A 96 0.34 -10.66 -6.46
C PHE A 96 0.95 -9.94 -7.67
N ALA A 97 1.25 -8.65 -7.53
CA ALA A 97 2.01 -7.88 -8.50
C ALA A 97 3.44 -8.40 -8.55
N THR A 98 3.86 -8.94 -9.69
CA THR A 98 5.20 -9.52 -9.87
C THR A 98 6.23 -8.51 -10.39
N THR A 99 5.80 -7.31 -10.76
CA THR A 99 6.67 -6.24 -11.27
C THR A 99 6.20 -4.89 -10.75
N THR A 100 7.10 -3.93 -10.66
CA THR A 100 6.78 -2.53 -10.36
C THR A 100 6.41 -1.72 -11.61
N GLY A 101 6.33 -2.37 -12.78
CA GLY A 101 6.03 -1.73 -14.05
C GLY A 101 4.70 -0.99 -14.03
N HIS A 102 4.67 0.21 -14.62
CA HIS A 102 3.48 1.09 -14.74
C HIS A 102 2.91 1.62 -13.42
N GLN A 103 3.56 1.39 -12.28
CA GLN A 103 3.07 1.87 -11.00
C GLN A 103 3.39 3.35 -10.75
N ASP A 104 4.35 3.95 -11.45
CA ASP A 104 4.71 5.37 -11.28
C ASP A 104 3.53 6.33 -11.31
N TYR A 105 2.59 6.12 -12.23
CA TYR A 105 1.44 7.01 -12.37
C TYR A 105 0.47 6.89 -11.18
N VAL A 106 0.45 5.75 -10.48
CA VAL A 106 -0.34 5.58 -9.24
C VAL A 106 0.16 6.52 -8.14
N ALA A 107 1.45 6.90 -8.15
CA ALA A 107 2.00 7.84 -7.18
C ALA A 107 1.39 9.23 -7.28
N THR A 108 0.74 9.56 -8.39
CA THR A 108 0.09 10.86 -8.61
C THR A 108 -1.41 10.84 -8.31
N TRP A 109 -1.95 9.75 -7.74
CA TRP A 109 -3.38 9.59 -7.43
C TRP A 109 -3.66 9.74 -5.93
N GLY A 110 -4.93 9.99 -5.60
CA GLY A 110 -5.40 10.09 -4.21
C GLY A 110 -4.50 10.99 -3.37
N ILE A 111 -3.95 10.43 -2.30
CA ILE A 111 -3.04 11.06 -1.35
C ILE A 111 -1.75 11.62 -2.00
N GLY A 112 -1.30 11.05 -3.12
CA GLY A 112 -0.14 11.52 -3.88
C GLY A 112 -0.47 12.58 -4.95
N SER A 113 -1.75 12.90 -5.14
CA SER A 113 -2.19 13.85 -6.17
C SER A 113 -1.87 15.30 -5.82
N SER A 114 -1.81 16.16 -6.84
CA SER A 114 -1.60 17.60 -6.66
C SER A 114 -2.92 18.40 -6.55
N GLN A 115 -4.04 17.75 -6.23
CA GLN A 115 -5.32 18.43 -6.09
C GLN A 115 -5.27 19.46 -4.96
N GLU A 116 -6.00 20.57 -5.10
CA GLU A 116 -5.89 21.68 -4.14
C GLU A 116 -6.39 21.31 -2.73
N ASP A 117 -7.39 20.44 -2.66
CA ASP A 117 -7.98 19.90 -1.44
C ASP A 117 -7.14 18.80 -0.78
N ASN A 118 -6.03 18.37 -1.41
CA ASN A 118 -5.13 17.39 -0.79
C ASN A 118 -4.23 18.04 0.27
N PRO A 119 -4.42 17.73 1.58
CA PRO A 119 -3.62 18.33 2.65
C PRO A 119 -2.14 17.91 2.59
N PHE A 120 -1.83 16.82 1.87
CA PHE A 120 -0.47 16.31 1.72
C PHE A 120 0.23 16.78 0.44
N LYS A 121 -0.43 17.56 -0.43
CA LYS A 121 0.10 17.94 -1.75
C LYS A 121 1.47 18.61 -1.71
N ASP A 122 1.79 19.36 -0.66
CA ASP A 122 3.05 20.08 -0.53
C ASP A 122 4.10 19.33 0.30
N TRP A 123 3.84 18.08 0.72
CA TRP A 123 4.79 17.23 1.46
C TRP A 123 5.83 16.58 0.55
N THR A 124 6.97 16.22 1.14
CA THR A 124 7.92 15.33 0.49
C THR A 124 7.39 13.89 0.52
N MET A 125 7.36 13.23 -0.63
CA MET A 125 6.82 11.87 -0.76
C MET A 125 7.91 10.90 -1.19
N ILE A 126 8.07 9.83 -0.40
CA ILE A 126 8.94 8.69 -0.67
C ILE A 126 7.99 7.53 -0.92
N VAL A 127 7.94 7.04 -2.16
CA VAL A 127 6.98 6.00 -2.54
C VAL A 127 7.73 4.71 -2.85
N LEU A 128 7.17 3.61 -2.37
CA LEU A 128 7.67 2.26 -2.57
C LEU A 128 6.68 1.49 -3.44
N PRO A 129 6.86 1.48 -4.78
CA PRO A 129 6.18 0.54 -5.66
C PRO A 129 6.37 -0.90 -5.19
N TYR A 130 5.39 -1.76 -5.46
CA TYR A 130 5.36 -3.12 -4.94
C TYR A 130 5.41 -4.14 -6.06
N GLY A 131 6.35 -5.06 -5.96
CA GLY A 131 6.53 -6.13 -6.94
C GLY A 131 7.09 -7.41 -6.36
N THR A 132 7.18 -7.53 -5.02
CA THR A 132 7.99 -8.55 -4.34
C THR A 132 7.17 -9.65 -3.68
N GLY A 133 5.85 -9.51 -3.58
CA GLY A 133 4.95 -10.56 -3.07
C GLY A 133 5.08 -10.88 -1.57
N ASP A 134 5.74 -10.02 -0.80
CA ASP A 134 6.16 -10.27 0.59
C ASP A 134 5.74 -9.16 1.57
N PHE A 135 4.72 -8.37 1.22
CA PHE A 135 4.31 -7.18 1.98
C PHE A 135 5.47 -6.22 2.30
N HIS A 136 6.41 -6.08 1.37
CA HIS A 136 7.64 -5.28 1.51
C HIS A 136 8.58 -5.76 2.63
N ALA A 137 8.39 -6.96 3.16
CA ALA A 137 9.07 -7.40 4.39
C ALA A 137 10.08 -8.54 4.17
N GLY A 138 10.28 -9.03 2.95
CA GLY A 138 11.19 -10.13 2.68
C GLY A 138 12.65 -9.72 2.42
N THR A 139 13.57 -10.67 2.59
CA THR A 139 15.01 -10.51 2.30
C THR A 139 15.61 -11.64 1.47
N GLN A 140 14.80 -12.59 0.98
CA GLN A 140 15.31 -13.77 0.28
C GLN A 140 14.78 -13.96 -1.12
N SER A 141 15.42 -14.88 -1.84
CA SER A 141 14.87 -15.49 -3.04
C SER A 141 14.31 -16.86 -2.66
N PHE A 142 13.05 -17.13 -3.00
CA PHE A 142 12.34 -18.36 -2.71
C PHE A 142 12.29 -19.23 -3.97
N SER A 143 12.91 -20.41 -3.91
CA SER A 143 12.89 -21.39 -4.99
C SER A 143 11.63 -22.25 -4.94
N TYR A 144 11.06 -22.53 -6.10
CA TYR A 144 9.87 -23.36 -6.24
C TYR A 144 9.90 -24.15 -7.56
N VAL A 145 9.02 -25.14 -7.71
CA VAL A 145 8.86 -25.89 -8.95
C VAL A 145 7.55 -25.48 -9.63
N ASP A 146 7.64 -25.01 -10.88
CA ASP A 146 6.45 -24.64 -11.64
C ASP A 146 5.65 -25.86 -12.12
N ASP A 147 4.46 -25.62 -12.68
CA ASP A 147 3.56 -26.69 -13.18
C ASP A 147 4.19 -27.56 -14.29
N ASN A 148 5.29 -27.11 -14.91
CA ASN A 148 6.04 -27.87 -15.91
C ASN A 148 7.20 -28.67 -15.30
N GLY A 149 7.35 -28.67 -13.97
CA GLY A 149 8.42 -29.36 -13.27
C GLY A 149 9.77 -28.62 -13.32
N LYS A 150 9.78 -27.33 -13.68
CA LYS A 150 11.00 -26.54 -13.79
C LYS A 150 11.24 -25.72 -12.52
N GLU A 151 12.48 -25.72 -12.04
CA GLU A 151 12.90 -24.84 -10.94
C GLU A 151 12.82 -23.37 -11.37
N GLN A 152 12.15 -22.58 -10.54
CA GLN A 152 11.97 -21.14 -10.68
C GLN A 152 12.30 -20.46 -9.35
N VAL A 153 12.39 -19.13 -9.40
CA VAL A 153 12.71 -18.30 -8.24
C VAL A 153 11.78 -17.09 -8.22
N VAL A 154 11.25 -16.79 -7.04
CA VAL A 154 10.60 -15.52 -6.72
C VAL A 154 11.49 -14.74 -5.75
N HIS A 155 11.76 -13.47 -6.04
CA HIS A 155 12.59 -12.60 -5.21
C HIS A 155 11.75 -11.80 -4.22
N HIS A 156 11.59 -12.32 -3.00
CA HIS A 156 11.02 -11.63 -1.85
C HIS A 156 12.06 -10.68 -1.23
N GLN A 157 12.29 -9.54 -1.88
CA GLN A 157 13.32 -8.56 -1.52
C GLN A 157 12.77 -7.24 -0.96
N GLY A 158 11.50 -7.22 -0.53
CA GLY A 158 10.81 -6.01 -0.12
C GLY A 158 11.56 -5.18 0.94
N TYR A 159 12.07 -5.84 1.99
CA TYR A 159 12.77 -5.15 3.07
C TYR A 159 14.13 -4.62 2.59
N SER A 160 14.87 -5.44 1.84
CA SER A 160 16.14 -5.06 1.20
C SER A 160 15.97 -3.84 0.28
N ASN A 161 14.87 -3.82 -0.50
CA ASN A 161 14.52 -2.72 -1.37
C ASN A 161 14.24 -1.44 -0.58
N LEU A 162 13.40 -1.51 0.46
CA LEU A 162 13.09 -0.38 1.34
C LEU A 162 14.36 0.24 1.93
N MET A 163 15.24 -0.58 2.51
CA MET A 163 16.48 -0.10 3.14
C MET A 163 17.39 0.60 2.13
N SER A 164 17.52 0.02 0.92
CA SER A 164 18.33 0.59 -0.16
C SER A 164 17.77 1.93 -0.65
N ILE A 165 16.45 2.03 -0.82
CA ILE A 165 15.78 3.27 -1.24
C ILE A 165 15.90 4.34 -0.16
N LEU A 166 15.63 4.04 1.11
CA LEU A 166 15.76 4.99 2.22
C LEU A 166 17.20 5.51 2.37
N ALA A 167 18.20 4.66 2.14
CA ALA A 167 19.60 5.05 2.17
C ALA A 167 19.93 6.13 1.12
N VAL A 168 19.43 5.97 -0.11
CA VAL A 168 19.61 6.96 -1.19
C VAL A 168 18.83 8.24 -0.89
N VAL A 169 17.56 8.11 -0.51
CA VAL A 169 16.67 9.25 -0.20
C VAL A 169 17.29 10.19 0.83
N LYS A 170 17.97 9.64 1.84
CA LYS A 170 18.59 10.43 2.91
C LYS A 170 19.60 11.46 2.41
N SER A 171 20.22 11.26 1.26
CA SER A 171 21.12 12.27 0.66
C SER A 171 20.38 13.43 -0.04
N HIS A 172 19.07 13.30 -0.25
CA HIS A 172 18.25 14.27 -0.99
C HIS A 172 17.25 15.03 -0.11
N ILE A 173 17.01 14.55 1.11
CA ILE A 173 16.05 15.16 2.05
C ILE A 173 16.75 15.61 3.32
N GLY A 174 16.20 16.64 3.96
CA GLY A 174 16.67 17.11 5.26
C GLY A 174 16.24 16.20 6.40
N ASN A 175 16.30 16.73 7.61
CA ASN A 175 15.79 16.06 8.81
C ASN A 175 14.33 16.50 9.04
N PRO A 176 13.32 15.68 8.71
CA PRO A 176 11.93 16.05 8.94
C PRO A 176 11.62 16.10 10.44
N ASP A 177 10.67 16.96 10.82
CA ASP A 177 10.06 16.98 12.16
C ASP A 177 8.72 16.22 12.19
N THR A 178 8.12 16.00 11.01
CA THR A 178 6.81 15.37 10.83
C THR A 178 6.94 14.22 9.83
N LEU A 179 6.48 13.04 10.22
CA LEU A 179 6.53 11.82 9.43
C LEU A 179 5.15 11.17 9.37
N LEU A 180 4.69 10.88 8.16
CA LEU A 180 3.57 9.99 7.90
C LEU A 180 4.08 8.71 7.26
N VAL A 181 3.77 7.56 7.85
CA VAL A 181 4.00 6.24 7.24
C VAL A 181 2.65 5.67 6.86
N THR A 182 2.43 5.36 5.58
CA THR A 182 1.14 4.89 5.10
C THR A 182 1.26 4.00 3.89
N GLY A 183 0.18 3.31 3.54
CA GLY A 183 0.14 2.41 2.40
C GLY A 183 -1.21 1.71 2.30
N PHE A 184 -1.51 1.22 1.10
CA PHE A 184 -2.80 0.62 0.77
C PHE A 184 -2.64 -0.86 0.43
N SER A 185 -3.64 -1.69 0.76
CA SER A 185 -3.62 -3.13 0.43
C SER A 185 -2.36 -3.80 0.99
N ALA A 186 -1.59 -4.55 0.19
CA ALA A 186 -0.27 -5.06 0.60
C ALA A 186 0.68 -4.00 1.18
N GLY A 187 0.54 -2.73 0.79
CA GLY A 187 1.28 -1.61 1.39
C GLY A 187 0.77 -1.17 2.76
N GLY A 188 -0.50 -1.42 3.11
CA GLY A 188 -1.00 -1.21 4.47
C GLY A 188 -0.49 -2.29 5.43
N PHE A 189 -0.39 -3.55 4.96
CA PHE A 189 0.34 -4.60 5.68
C PHE A 189 1.79 -4.18 5.92
N ALA A 190 2.48 -3.71 4.88
CA ALA A 190 3.84 -3.17 4.98
C ALA A 190 3.94 -2.00 5.97
N THR A 191 2.96 -1.10 5.98
CA THR A 191 2.90 0.03 6.92
C THR A 191 2.91 -0.47 8.35
N SER A 192 2.09 -1.46 8.69
CA SER A 192 2.11 -2.07 10.03
C SER A 192 3.45 -2.77 10.32
N LEU A 193 3.99 -3.51 9.35
CA LEU A 193 5.23 -4.29 9.48
C LEU A 193 6.47 -3.41 9.71
N LEU A 194 6.58 -2.33 8.95
CA LEU A 194 7.82 -1.60 8.73
C LEU A 194 7.84 -0.21 9.36
N ALA A 195 6.74 0.25 9.96
CA ALA A 195 6.66 1.58 10.55
C ALA A 195 7.80 1.88 11.54
N ASP A 196 8.15 0.93 12.42
CA ASP A 196 9.22 1.14 13.40
C ASP A 196 10.61 1.32 12.75
N ASP A 197 10.91 0.54 11.71
CA ASP A 197 12.13 0.66 10.91
C ASP A 197 12.17 2.00 10.18
N VAL A 198 11.06 2.41 9.54
CA VAL A 198 10.94 3.71 8.86
C VAL A 198 11.13 4.86 9.84
N ILE A 199 10.47 4.84 11.00
CA ILE A 199 10.61 5.85 12.04
C ILE A 199 12.08 5.95 12.51
N SER A 200 12.77 4.82 12.61
CA SER A 200 14.18 4.77 13.01
C SER A 200 15.13 5.41 11.99
N HIS A 201 14.74 5.49 10.71
CA HIS A 201 15.48 6.23 9.68
C HIS A 201 15.28 7.75 9.76
N PHE A 202 14.22 8.20 10.44
CA PHE A 202 13.89 9.61 10.66
C PHE A 202 13.87 9.97 12.15
N PRO A 203 14.99 9.83 12.89
CA PRO A 203 15.01 9.96 14.34
C PRO A 203 14.71 11.40 14.84
N THR A 204 14.69 12.39 13.96
CA THR A 204 14.34 13.77 14.28
C THR A 204 12.84 14.05 14.23
N ALA A 205 12.06 13.16 13.61
CA ALA A 205 10.62 13.32 13.53
C ALA A 205 10.01 13.16 14.92
N LYS A 206 9.32 14.20 15.38
CA LYS A 206 8.62 14.24 16.67
C LYS A 206 7.12 14.10 16.51
N ASN A 207 6.60 14.50 15.35
CA ASN A 207 5.21 14.31 15.00
C ASN A 207 5.09 13.12 14.04
N VAL A 208 4.77 11.94 14.57
CA VAL A 208 4.67 10.71 13.77
C VAL A 208 3.23 10.22 13.72
N THR A 209 2.77 9.90 12.52
CA THR A 209 1.49 9.24 12.24
C THR A 209 1.75 7.99 11.39
N VAL A 210 1.11 6.88 11.73
CA VAL A 210 1.13 5.61 10.99
C VAL A 210 -0.31 5.29 10.60
N ALA A 211 -0.59 5.19 9.30
CA ALA A 211 -1.95 5.02 8.78
C ALA A 211 -2.05 3.84 7.80
N VAL A 212 -2.77 2.80 8.20
CA VAL A 212 -2.95 1.55 7.46
C VAL A 212 -4.29 1.59 6.71
N ASP A 213 -4.27 1.52 5.37
CA ASP A 213 -5.47 1.44 4.52
C ASP A 213 -5.70 0.00 4.02
N SER A 214 -6.90 -0.54 4.29
CA SER A 214 -7.44 -1.78 3.72
C SER A 214 -6.51 -2.99 3.87
N SER A 215 -6.12 -3.31 5.11
CA SER A 215 -5.22 -4.43 5.42
C SER A 215 -5.74 -5.31 6.55
N PHE A 216 -6.57 -6.29 6.20
CA PHE A 216 -7.07 -7.28 7.15
C PHE A 216 -7.16 -8.67 6.49
N LEU A 217 -6.30 -9.59 6.93
CA LEU A 217 -6.30 -11.00 6.56
C LEU A 217 -5.92 -11.82 7.78
N ARG A 218 -6.56 -12.98 7.94
CA ARG A 218 -6.32 -13.92 9.03
C ARG A 218 -5.63 -15.17 8.51
N HIS A 219 -4.51 -15.54 9.13
CA HIS A 219 -3.78 -16.76 8.84
C HIS A 219 -2.92 -17.19 10.03
N ASP A 220 -3.15 -18.40 10.56
CA ASP A 220 -2.40 -18.94 11.70
C ASP A 220 -0.87 -19.04 11.50
N ASN A 221 -0.41 -19.03 10.24
CA ASN A 221 0.99 -19.25 9.89
C ASN A 221 1.74 -17.98 9.54
N TRP A 222 1.22 -16.78 9.84
CA TRP A 222 1.92 -15.53 9.50
C TRP A 222 3.37 -15.49 9.98
N LYS A 223 3.65 -15.97 11.19
CA LYS A 223 5.02 -16.10 11.70
C LYS A 223 5.88 -17.01 10.84
N SER A 224 5.40 -18.21 10.53
CA SER A 224 6.14 -19.17 9.69
C SER A 224 6.35 -18.66 8.27
N ILE A 225 5.35 -17.99 7.68
CA ILE A 225 5.46 -17.37 6.35
C ILE A 225 6.57 -16.32 6.36
N ALA A 226 6.54 -15.40 7.33
CA ALA A 226 7.57 -14.39 7.50
C ALA A 226 8.97 -15.00 7.65
N GLU A 227 9.13 -16.02 8.51
CA GLU A 227 10.42 -16.65 8.81
C GLU A 227 10.94 -17.55 7.68
N ASN A 228 10.06 -18.24 6.95
CA ASN A 228 10.45 -19.34 6.06
C ASN A 228 10.24 -19.04 4.58
N VAL A 229 9.21 -18.27 4.24
CA VAL A 229 8.89 -17.90 2.86
C VAL A 229 9.52 -16.56 2.50
N TRP A 230 9.43 -15.55 3.37
CA TRP A 230 9.97 -14.22 3.08
C TRP A 230 11.37 -13.98 3.65
N LYS A 231 11.78 -14.71 4.69
CA LYS A 231 12.93 -14.38 5.55
C LYS A 231 12.89 -12.94 6.03
N THR A 232 11.73 -12.53 6.52
CA THR A 232 11.56 -11.25 7.18
C THR A 232 12.51 -11.12 8.36
N PRO A 233 13.13 -9.95 8.59
CA PRO A 233 14.03 -9.74 9.72
C PRO A 233 13.40 -10.15 11.05
N THR A 234 14.19 -10.72 11.96
CA THR A 234 13.71 -11.20 13.26
C THR A 234 13.10 -10.10 14.12
N SER A 235 13.58 -8.85 14.00
CA SER A 235 12.98 -7.68 14.65
C SER A 235 11.52 -7.44 14.27
N ILE A 236 11.07 -8.00 13.14
CA ILE A 236 9.69 -7.94 12.66
C ILE A 236 9.00 -9.28 12.87
N SER A 237 9.59 -10.42 12.49
CA SER A 237 8.92 -11.73 12.58
C SER A 237 8.70 -12.20 14.01
N ASP A 238 9.55 -11.82 14.97
CA ASP A 238 9.44 -12.26 16.36
C ASP A 238 8.14 -11.79 17.04
N ARG A 239 7.61 -10.63 16.62
CA ARG A 239 6.38 -10.05 17.18
C ARG A 239 5.11 -10.67 16.63
N LEU A 240 5.19 -11.46 15.55
CA LEU A 240 4.04 -12.16 14.99
C LEU A 240 3.75 -13.40 15.83
N HIS A 241 2.54 -13.46 16.38
CA HIS A 241 2.14 -14.50 17.34
C HIS A 241 0.65 -14.90 17.26
N SER A 242 -0.19 -14.14 16.55
CA SER A 242 -1.59 -14.45 16.29
C SER A 242 -1.82 -14.75 14.81
N ASP A 243 -3.08 -14.97 14.44
CA ASP A 243 -3.50 -15.09 13.06
C ASP A 243 -3.68 -13.73 12.38
N ASN A 244 -3.47 -12.61 13.08
CA ASN A 244 -3.63 -11.26 12.54
C ASN A 244 -2.32 -10.47 12.64
N LEU A 245 -1.54 -10.52 11.56
CA LEU A 245 -0.24 -9.87 11.46
C LEU A 245 -0.29 -8.34 11.63
N VAL A 246 -1.39 -7.68 11.22
CA VAL A 246 -1.54 -6.23 11.35
C VAL A 246 -1.78 -5.85 12.81
N LEU A 247 -2.65 -6.59 13.51
CA LEU A 247 -2.89 -6.41 14.93
C LEU A 247 -1.60 -6.56 15.74
N ASP A 248 -0.91 -7.69 15.58
CA ASP A 248 0.37 -7.97 16.28
C ASP A 248 1.40 -6.85 16.04
N SER A 249 1.50 -6.41 14.78
CA SER A 249 2.44 -5.38 14.34
C SER A 249 2.15 -4.01 14.95
N LEU A 250 0.89 -3.57 14.94
CA LEU A 250 0.50 -2.26 15.47
C LEU A 250 0.55 -2.24 17.00
N VAL A 251 0.21 -3.34 17.67
CA VAL A 251 0.36 -3.47 19.13
C VAL A 251 1.83 -3.39 19.51
N ALA A 252 2.71 -4.14 18.86
CA ALA A 252 4.15 -4.07 19.11
C ALA A 252 4.73 -2.66 18.86
N LEU A 253 4.23 -1.95 17.84
CA LEU A 253 4.61 -0.56 17.58
C LEU A 253 4.17 0.35 18.74
N HIS A 254 2.92 0.22 19.21
CA HIS A 254 2.40 1.00 20.33
C HIS A 254 3.17 0.72 21.63
N GLU A 255 3.43 -0.54 21.96
CA GLU A 255 4.20 -0.94 23.15
C GLU A 255 5.62 -0.34 23.12
N LYS A 256 6.25 -0.29 21.94
CA LYS A 256 7.61 0.23 21.78
C LYS A 256 7.68 1.77 21.77
N ARG A 257 6.73 2.44 21.12
CA ARG A 257 6.79 3.88 20.85
C ARG A 257 5.86 4.73 21.73
N GLY A 258 4.84 4.12 22.33
CA GLY A 258 3.80 4.78 23.11
C GLY A 258 3.12 5.91 22.34
N ASP A 259 2.68 6.92 23.07
CA ASP A 259 1.93 8.08 22.54
C ASP A 259 2.74 8.98 21.59
N LYS A 260 4.03 8.67 21.35
CA LYS A 260 4.86 9.39 20.37
C LYS A 260 4.40 9.11 18.93
N VAL A 261 3.65 8.03 18.71
CA VAL A 261 3.16 7.62 17.40
C VAL A 261 1.65 7.53 17.43
N LYS A 262 0.99 8.27 16.55
CA LYS A 262 -0.45 8.16 16.32
C LYS A 262 -0.70 7.01 15.35
N ILE A 263 -1.53 6.06 15.74
CA ILE A 263 -1.84 4.87 14.94
C ILE A 263 -3.26 4.99 14.41
N LEU A 264 -3.41 4.82 13.11
CA LEU A 264 -4.64 4.94 12.36
C LEU A 264 -4.86 3.69 11.51
N PHE A 265 -6.11 3.24 11.44
CA PHE A 265 -6.53 2.12 10.61
C PHE A 265 -7.84 2.46 9.90
N ASP A 266 -7.83 2.44 8.57
CA ASP A 266 -9.02 2.60 7.74
C ASP A 266 -9.27 1.42 6.82
N ILE A 267 -10.54 1.12 6.58
CA ILE A 267 -10.96 0.00 5.76
C ILE A 267 -12.43 0.12 5.37
N SER A 268 -12.80 -0.43 4.21
CA SER A 268 -14.21 -0.59 3.87
C SER A 268 -14.84 -1.73 4.67
N TYR A 269 -16.09 -1.58 5.11
CA TYR A 269 -16.70 -2.53 6.03
C TYR A 269 -16.90 -3.96 5.48
N ARG A 270 -16.84 -4.13 4.15
CA ARG A 270 -17.00 -5.41 3.42
C ARG A 270 -16.01 -5.50 2.25
N ASP A 271 -14.73 -5.21 2.48
CA ASP A 271 -13.70 -5.13 1.43
C ASP A 271 -13.67 -6.39 0.54
N GLY A 272 -14.01 -6.22 -0.75
CA GLY A 272 -14.22 -7.35 -1.65
C GLY A 272 -12.95 -8.09 -2.08
N ILE A 273 -11.80 -7.40 -2.12
CA ILE A 273 -10.54 -8.02 -2.53
C ILE A 273 -9.91 -8.80 -1.37
N LEU A 274 -10.01 -8.26 -0.15
CA LEU A 274 -9.56 -8.98 1.04
C LEU A 274 -10.38 -10.25 1.27
N GLN A 275 -11.70 -10.23 1.01
CA GLN A 275 -12.54 -11.43 1.04
C GLN A 275 -12.08 -12.50 0.04
N GLN A 276 -11.76 -12.11 -1.19
CA GLN A 276 -11.27 -13.05 -2.21
C GLN A 276 -9.99 -13.75 -1.76
N TYR A 277 -9.08 -12.99 -1.17
CA TYR A 277 -7.80 -13.55 -0.68
C TYR A 277 -7.99 -14.36 0.61
N GLN A 278 -8.90 -13.96 1.50
CA GLN A 278 -9.25 -14.75 2.68
C GLN A 278 -9.85 -16.11 2.28
N ALA A 279 -10.70 -16.16 1.24
CA ALA A 279 -11.21 -17.41 0.70
C ALA A 279 -10.08 -18.33 0.18
N TYR A 280 -9.02 -17.75 -0.41
CA TYR A 280 -7.83 -18.53 -0.75
C TYR A 280 -7.14 -19.12 0.49
N ILE A 281 -6.96 -18.33 1.55
CA ILE A 281 -6.34 -18.80 2.79
C ILE A 281 -7.18 -19.92 3.43
N ASP A 282 -8.50 -19.76 3.46
CA ASP A 282 -9.40 -20.68 4.15
C ASP A 282 -9.67 -21.96 3.36
N GLN A 283 -9.73 -21.87 2.02
CA GLN A 283 -10.28 -22.92 1.15
C GLN A 283 -9.30 -23.36 0.04
N GLY A 284 -8.17 -22.68 -0.13
CA GLY A 284 -7.19 -22.95 -1.19
C GLY A 284 -7.58 -22.39 -2.56
N GLN A 285 -8.62 -21.54 -2.65
CA GLN A 285 -9.04 -20.94 -3.91
C GLN A 285 -9.52 -19.50 -3.77
N LEU A 286 -8.98 -18.60 -4.59
CA LEU A 286 -9.52 -17.25 -4.79
C LEU A 286 -10.97 -17.34 -5.30
N THR A 287 -11.90 -16.78 -4.54
CA THR A 287 -13.33 -16.87 -4.80
C THR A 287 -13.97 -15.50 -4.64
N ASP A 288 -14.80 -15.08 -5.59
CA ASP A 288 -15.54 -13.82 -5.51
C ASP A 288 -16.36 -13.74 -4.23
N ALA A 289 -16.52 -12.53 -3.70
CA ALA A 289 -17.33 -12.29 -2.53
C ALA A 289 -18.79 -12.73 -2.75
N THR A 290 -19.41 -13.23 -1.70
CA THR A 290 -20.85 -13.49 -1.62
C THR A 290 -21.45 -12.61 -0.51
N GLU A 291 -22.77 -12.54 -0.43
CA GLU A 291 -23.44 -11.90 0.70
C GLU A 291 -23.01 -12.54 2.03
N GLU A 292 -22.94 -13.87 2.08
CA GLU A 292 -22.50 -14.62 3.26
C GLU A 292 -21.05 -14.32 3.64
N SER A 293 -20.12 -14.30 2.67
CA SER A 293 -18.72 -13.96 2.96
C SER A 293 -18.57 -12.51 3.39
N SER A 294 -19.40 -11.62 2.87
CA SER A 294 -19.37 -10.19 3.22
C SER A 294 -19.88 -9.95 4.63
N ASP A 295 -20.97 -10.60 5.03
CA ASP A 295 -21.46 -10.59 6.41
C ASP A 295 -20.42 -11.17 7.38
N HIS A 296 -19.77 -12.27 6.98
CA HIS A 296 -18.70 -12.87 7.77
C HIS A 296 -17.50 -11.92 7.92
N PHE A 297 -17.03 -11.31 6.82
CA PHE A 297 -15.92 -10.37 6.83
C PHE A 297 -16.19 -9.19 7.75
N GLN A 298 -17.37 -8.56 7.65
CA GLN A 298 -17.76 -7.44 8.50
C GLN A 298 -17.74 -7.82 9.99
N LYS A 299 -18.21 -9.03 10.33
CA LYS A 299 -18.19 -9.55 11.70
C LYS A 299 -16.77 -9.78 12.22
N GLU A 300 -15.87 -10.33 11.40
CA GLU A 300 -14.47 -10.53 11.81
C GLU A 300 -13.71 -9.21 11.87
N LEU A 301 -14.01 -8.26 10.98
CA LEU A 301 -13.48 -6.91 11.03
C LEU A 301 -13.89 -6.18 12.32
N LYS A 302 -15.15 -6.33 12.74
CA LYS A 302 -15.62 -5.80 14.03
C LYS A 302 -14.77 -6.29 15.20
N LYS A 303 -14.45 -7.58 15.24
CA LYS A 303 -13.59 -8.16 16.29
C LYS A 303 -12.19 -7.57 16.23
N MET A 304 -11.60 -7.51 15.03
CA MET A 304 -10.27 -6.93 14.82
C MET A 304 -10.19 -5.47 15.30
N ILE A 305 -11.20 -4.65 15.00
CA ILE A 305 -11.28 -3.26 15.48
C ILE A 305 -11.44 -3.18 17.00
N GLN A 306 -12.29 -4.02 17.58
CA GLN A 306 -12.43 -4.10 19.05
C GLN A 306 -11.12 -4.49 19.72
N GLU A 307 -10.35 -5.42 19.13
CA GLU A 307 -9.04 -5.82 19.62
C GLU A 307 -8.02 -4.67 19.54
N LEU A 308 -7.95 -3.97 18.40
CA LEU A 308 -7.11 -2.77 18.26
C LEU A 308 -7.44 -1.73 19.34
N GLN A 309 -8.72 -1.37 19.49
CA GLN A 309 -9.17 -0.36 20.46
C GLN A 309 -8.93 -0.80 21.91
N SER A 310 -8.90 -2.11 22.19
CA SER A 310 -8.62 -2.64 23.53
C SER A 310 -7.13 -2.69 23.88
N LYS A 311 -6.24 -2.67 22.87
CA LYS A 311 -4.79 -2.88 23.03
C LYS A 311 -3.96 -1.64 22.72
N ILE A 312 -4.53 -0.67 22.01
CA ILE A 312 -3.84 0.55 21.56
C ILE A 312 -4.67 1.75 22.00
N ASP A 313 -4.26 2.37 23.10
CA ASP A 313 -4.93 3.57 23.58
C ASP A 313 -4.83 4.69 22.54
N GLY A 314 -5.97 5.29 22.19
CA GLY A 314 -6.02 6.39 21.24
C GLY A 314 -5.84 5.99 19.76
N VAL A 315 -6.00 4.71 19.40
CA VAL A 315 -6.07 4.32 17.98
C VAL A 315 -7.24 5.00 17.27
N GLY A 316 -6.98 5.57 16.10
CA GLY A 316 -8.02 6.13 15.23
C GLY A 316 -8.52 5.07 14.24
N ILE A 317 -9.83 4.91 14.12
CA ILE A 317 -10.45 3.93 13.23
C ILE A 317 -11.37 4.65 12.24
N PHE A 318 -11.21 4.41 10.94
CA PHE A 318 -12.12 4.95 9.94
C PHE A 318 -12.72 3.82 9.11
N VAL A 319 -13.96 3.44 9.44
CA VAL A 319 -14.71 2.48 8.65
C VAL A 319 -15.58 3.24 7.66
N TRP A 320 -15.57 2.78 6.41
CA TRP A 320 -16.26 3.47 5.33
C TRP A 320 -17.06 2.51 4.43
N ASN A 321 -18.04 3.05 3.72
CA ASN A 321 -18.86 2.31 2.76
C ASN A 321 -18.89 3.01 1.40
N TYR A 322 -18.17 2.45 0.43
CA TYR A 322 -18.20 2.94 -0.95
C TYR A 322 -18.16 1.80 -1.95
N GLY A 323 -18.78 2.01 -3.11
CA GLY A 323 -18.76 1.05 -4.21
C GLY A 323 -19.39 -0.29 -3.85
N GLN A 324 -20.46 -0.29 -3.05
CA GLN A 324 -21.15 -1.51 -2.65
C GLN A 324 -21.81 -2.18 -3.86
N ASP A 325 -21.49 -3.45 -4.08
CA ASP A 325 -22.12 -4.27 -5.10
C ASP A 325 -23.50 -4.76 -4.65
N GLU A 326 -24.49 -4.68 -5.55
CA GLU A 326 -25.89 -4.99 -5.22
C GLU A 326 -26.16 -6.47 -4.91
N LYS A 327 -25.32 -7.39 -5.40
CA LYS A 327 -25.53 -8.84 -5.26
C LYS A 327 -24.70 -9.45 -4.15
N THR A 328 -23.43 -9.09 -4.12
CA THR A 328 -22.45 -9.65 -3.18
C THR A 328 -22.38 -8.83 -1.92
N THR A 329 -22.84 -7.57 -1.93
CA THR A 329 -22.70 -6.58 -0.86
C THR A 329 -21.25 -6.22 -0.50
N ALA A 330 -20.28 -6.72 -1.28
CA ALA A 330 -18.88 -6.35 -1.15
C ALA A 330 -18.69 -4.87 -1.49
N THR A 331 -17.69 -4.26 -0.89
CA THR A 331 -17.34 -2.85 -1.07
C THR A 331 -15.94 -2.69 -1.65
N GLN A 332 -15.66 -1.48 -2.12
CA GLN A 332 -14.39 -1.12 -2.74
C GLN A 332 -13.20 -1.49 -1.84
N HIS A 333 -12.14 -1.98 -2.47
CA HIS A 333 -10.85 -2.17 -1.83
C HIS A 333 -10.02 -0.90 -1.91
N THR A 334 -9.48 -0.44 -0.77
CA THR A 334 -8.59 0.72 -0.61
C THR A 334 -9.23 2.06 -0.95
N THR A 335 -8.67 3.15 -0.44
CA THR A 335 -9.17 4.50 -0.74
C THR A 335 -8.07 5.54 -0.90
N ILE A 336 -6.93 5.44 -0.20
CA ILE A 336 -5.93 6.50 -0.19
C ILE A 336 -5.26 6.71 -1.56
N ASN A 337 -5.30 5.72 -2.46
CA ASN A 337 -4.81 5.80 -3.83
C ASN A 337 -5.89 6.20 -4.85
N PHE A 338 -7.12 6.47 -4.44
CA PHE A 338 -8.25 6.81 -5.31
C PHE A 338 -8.81 8.21 -5.03
N SER A 339 -9.72 8.69 -5.88
CA SER A 339 -10.45 9.93 -5.63
C SER A 339 -11.38 9.84 -4.41
N THR A 340 -11.74 8.62 -3.98
CA THR A 340 -12.52 8.38 -2.76
C THR A 340 -11.80 8.82 -1.49
N PHE A 341 -10.46 9.01 -1.54
CA PHE A 341 -9.70 9.61 -0.45
C PHE A 341 -10.29 10.95 0.02
N PHE A 342 -10.79 11.75 -0.92
CA PHE A 342 -11.39 13.07 -0.66
C PHE A 342 -12.92 13.02 -0.47
N THR A 343 -13.53 11.84 -0.67
CA THR A 343 -14.99 11.71 -0.59
C THR A 343 -15.40 11.54 0.87
N PRO A 344 -16.39 12.29 1.37
CA PRO A 344 -16.98 12.03 2.66
C PRO A 344 -17.70 10.67 2.65
N MET A 345 -17.18 9.70 3.40
CA MET A 345 -17.70 8.32 3.40
C MET A 345 -18.14 7.85 4.80
N SER A 346 -17.95 8.67 5.84
CA SER A 346 -18.38 8.35 7.19
C SER A 346 -18.62 9.62 8.00
N GLN A 347 -19.85 9.83 8.48
CA GLN A 347 -20.26 10.99 9.28
C GLN A 347 -19.81 12.34 8.68
N ASP A 348 -20.01 12.51 7.36
CA ASP A 348 -19.60 13.68 6.58
C ASP A 348 -18.09 14.00 6.61
N LYS A 349 -17.26 13.03 7.00
CA LYS A 349 -15.79 13.11 6.95
C LYS A 349 -15.23 12.23 5.83
N SER A 350 -14.18 12.72 5.19
CA SER A 350 -13.34 11.95 4.27
C SER A 350 -12.11 11.36 4.99
N VAL A 351 -11.48 10.36 4.37
CA VAL A 351 -10.21 9.80 4.87
C VAL A 351 -9.09 10.84 4.81
N ALA A 352 -9.10 11.73 3.81
CA ALA A 352 -8.16 12.85 3.71
C ALA A 352 -8.24 13.79 4.93
N GLU A 353 -9.46 14.22 5.29
CA GLU A 353 -9.67 15.09 6.46
C GLU A 353 -9.34 14.37 7.76
N TRP A 354 -9.74 13.12 7.92
CA TRP A 354 -9.45 12.33 9.12
C TRP A 354 -7.95 12.12 9.33
N LEU A 355 -7.21 11.83 8.25
CA LEU A 355 -5.77 11.65 8.31
C LEU A 355 -5.04 12.97 8.61
N ASP A 356 -5.50 14.09 8.04
CA ASP A 356 -4.96 15.43 8.33
C ASP A 356 -5.26 15.86 9.78
N ASP A 357 -6.50 15.66 10.25
CA ASP A 357 -6.91 15.89 11.65
C ASP A 357 -5.94 15.15 12.59
N ALA A 358 -5.66 13.87 12.33
CA ALA A 358 -4.75 13.07 13.13
C ALA A 358 -3.29 13.56 13.07
N VAL A 359 -2.77 13.93 11.90
CA VAL A 359 -1.44 14.54 11.77
C VAL A 359 -1.32 15.83 12.59
N ASN A 360 -2.41 16.59 12.71
CA ASN A 360 -2.50 17.79 13.51
C ASN A 360 -2.86 17.53 14.99
N GLY A 361 -2.90 16.27 15.41
CA GLY A 361 -3.04 15.84 16.81
C GLY A 361 -4.45 15.40 17.21
N GLU A 362 -5.42 15.47 16.31
CA GLU A 362 -6.80 15.05 16.58
C GLU A 362 -7.07 13.64 16.07
N VAL A 363 -6.78 12.63 16.90
CA VAL A 363 -7.09 11.23 16.57
C VAL A 363 -8.53 10.92 16.98
N LYS A 364 -9.37 10.54 16.00
CA LYS A 364 -10.78 10.18 16.20
C LYS A 364 -11.13 8.91 15.44
N SER A 365 -12.27 8.32 15.79
CA SER A 365 -12.85 7.18 15.07
C SER A 365 -14.19 7.53 14.46
N TYR A 366 -14.47 7.02 13.25
CA TYR A 366 -15.67 7.24 12.47
C TYR A 366 -16.16 5.92 11.85
N GLY A 367 -17.47 5.78 11.69
CA GLY A 367 -18.08 4.67 10.94
C GLY A 367 -18.19 3.34 11.69
N LEU A 368 -17.97 3.33 13.00
CA LEU A 368 -18.06 2.10 13.81
C LEU A 368 -19.47 1.48 13.75
N GLU A 369 -20.50 2.31 13.55
CA GLU A 369 -21.88 1.90 13.33
C GLU A 369 -22.08 1.06 12.04
N LEU A 370 -21.14 1.13 11.08
CA LEU A 370 -21.15 0.29 9.89
C LEU A 370 -20.77 -1.16 10.19
N LEU A 371 -20.43 -1.50 11.44
CA LEU A 371 -20.07 -2.85 11.88
C LEU A 371 -21.18 -3.52 12.71
N ASP A 372 -22.33 -2.86 12.88
CA ASP A 372 -23.45 -3.32 13.70
C ASP A 372 -24.54 -4.08 12.93
#